data_AF-A0A2H1EIW1-F1
#
_entry.id   AF-A0A2H1EIW1-F1
#
_cell.length_a   1.000
_cell.length_b   1.000
_cell.length_c   1.000
_cell.angle_alpha   90.00
_cell.angle_beta   90.00
_cell.angle_gamma   90.00
#
_symmetry.space_group_name_H-M   'P 1'
#
loop_
_entity.id
_entity.type
_entity.pdbx_description
1 polymer ?
#
loop_
_entity_poly.entity_id
_entity_poly.type
_entity_poly.pdbx_seq_one_letter_code
_entity_poly.pdbx_strand_id
1 'polypeptide(L)' 'MHKTKAHGPEMKKELDILISKISALEAASTDREKQSLMGILKILAENQKHFVEEFEHLKKALDLLTIQVFKMDQSRQ' A
#
# COMPACT_ATOMS: atom_id res chain seq x y z
N MET A 1 13.05 13.29 -18.76
CA MET A 1 11.73 13.46 -18.10
C MET A 1 11.36 12.15 -17.42
N HIS A 2 11.57 12.06 -16.10
CA HIS A 2 11.19 10.87 -15.33
C HIS A 2 9.66 10.92 -15.20
N LYS A 3 8.94 10.07 -15.94
CA LYS A 3 7.50 9.89 -15.73
C LYS A 3 7.33 9.46 -14.28
N THR A 4 6.65 10.27 -13.47
CA THR A 4 6.21 9.91 -12.12
C THR A 4 5.31 8.68 -12.26
N LYS A 5 5.91 7.49 -12.18
CA LYS A 5 5.20 6.22 -12.19
C LYS A 5 4.27 6.24 -10.99
N ALA A 6 3.03 5.81 -11.18
CA ALA A 6 2.11 5.62 -10.08
C ALA A 6 2.76 4.65 -9.08
N HIS A 7 3.24 5.17 -7.96
CA HIS A 7 4.00 4.40 -6.98
C HIS A 7 3.13 3.30 -6.34
N GLY A 8 1.81 3.49 -6.25
CA GLY A 8 0.88 2.55 -5.61
C GLY A 8 0.90 1.14 -6.21
N PRO A 9 0.59 0.95 -7.52
CA PRO A 9 0.56 -0.38 -8.14
C PRO A 9 1.90 -1.11 -8.14
N GLU A 10 3.01 -0.40 -8.36
CA GLU A 10 4.36 -0.99 -8.32
C GLU A 10 4.72 -1.39 -6.88
N MET A 11 4.44 -0.54 -5.89
CA MET A 11 4.70 -0.82 -4.47
C MET A 11 3.87 -1.99 -3.95
N LYS A 12 2.59 -2.11 -4.34
CA LYS A 12 1.77 -3.29 -4.00
C LYS A 12 2.39 -4.58 -4.55
N LYS A 13 2.86 -4.56 -5.79
CA LYS A 13 3.49 -5.73 -6.42
C LYS A 13 4.77 -6.12 -5.69
N GLU A 14 5.58 -5.14 -5.28
CA GLU A 14 6.77 -5.39 -4.47
C GLU A 14 6.42 -5.98 -3.10
N LEU A 15 5.37 -5.50 -2.45
CA LEU A 15 4.85 -6.04 -1.18
C LEU A 15 4.32 -7.48 -1.35
N ASP A 16 3.63 -7.79 -2.44
CA ASP A 16 3.19 -9.16 -2.74
C ASP A 16 4.38 -10.13 -2.90
N ILE A 17 5.42 -9.69 -3.61
CA ILE A 17 6.66 -10.47 -3.74
C ILE A 17 7.33 -10.65 -2.37
N LEU A 18 7.34 -9.60 -1.54
CA LEU A 18 7.92 -9.66 -0.20
C LEU A 18 7.16 -10.63 0.71
N ILE A 19 5.83 -10.56 0.76
CA ILE A 19 4.98 -11.46 1.53
C ILE A 19 5.19 -12.92 1.10
N SER A 20 5.31 -13.16 -0.21
CA SER A 20 5.59 -14.50 -0.76
C SER A 20 6.95 -15.02 -0.31
N LYS A 21 8.00 -14.19 -0.36
CA LYS A 21 9.34 -14.54 0.13
C LYS A 21 9.37 -14.81 1.63
N ILE A 22 8.72 -13.97 2.44
CA ILE A 22 8.62 -14.17 3.89
C ILE A 22 7.92 -15.49 4.20
N SER A 23 6.82 -15.79 3.51
CA SER A 23 6.09 -17.06 3.70
C SER A 23 6.93 -18.28 3.32
N ALA A 24 7.75 -18.19 2.27
CA ALA A 24 8.67 -19.26 1.88
C ALA A 24 9.78 -19.47 2.93
N LEU A 25 10.33 -18.38 3.48
CA LEU A 25 11.34 -18.43 4.55
C LEU A 25 10.76 -18.99 5.85
N GLU A 26 9.53 -18.62 6.20
CA GLU A 26 8.80 -19.15 7.35
C GLU A 26 8.63 -20.67 7.24
N ALA A 27 8.16 -21.15 6.08
CA ALA A 27 7.96 -22.57 5.82
C ALA A 27 9.27 -23.38 5.78
N ALA A 28 10.37 -22.77 5.34
CA ALA A 28 11.68 -23.41 5.28
C ALA A 28 12.42 -23.42 6.63
N SER A 29 12.02 -22.57 7.58
CA SER A 29 12.68 -22.46 8.88
C SER A 29 12.24 -23.60 9.81
N THR A 30 13.21 -24.28 10.43
CA THR A 30 12.98 -25.26 11.52
C THR A 30 13.07 -24.63 12.91
N ASP A 31 13.46 -23.36 12.99
CA ASP A 31 13.65 -22.62 14.24
C ASP A 31 12.39 -21.80 14.55
N ARG A 32 11.83 -22.01 15.75
CA ARG A 32 10.59 -21.41 16.22
C ARG A 32 10.68 -19.90 16.40
N GLU A 33 11.83 -19.39 16.84
CA GLU A 33 12.03 -17.94 17.00
C GLU A 33 12.05 -17.26 15.63
N LYS A 34 12.72 -17.89 14.66
CA LYS A 34 12.73 -17.42 13.27
C LYS A 34 11.36 -17.49 12.61
N GLN A 35 10.59 -18.56 12.85
CA GLN A 35 9.21 -18.66 12.35
C GLN A 35 8.33 -17.54 12.93
N SER A 36 8.40 -17.31 14.24
CA SER A 36 7.68 -16.21 14.90
C SER A 36 8.05 -14.85 14.32
N LEU A 37 9.35 -14.59 14.11
CA LEU A 37 9.83 -13.37 13.49
C LEU A 37 9.30 -13.21 12.06
N MET A 38 9.32 -14.26 11.23
CA MET A 38 8.77 -14.22 9.88
C MET A 38 7.26 -13.92 9.89
N GLY A 39 6.51 -14.52 10.82
CA GLY A 39 5.08 -14.24 11.00
C GLY A 39 4.81 -12.75 11.30
N ILE A 40 5.60 -12.14 12.19
CA ILE A 40 5.52 -10.70 12.48
C ILE A 40 5.82 -9.87 11.23
N LEU A 41 6.89 -10.18 10.49
CA LEU A 41 7.25 -9.46 9.27
C LEU A 41 6.18 -9.57 8.19
N LYS A 42 5.54 -10.74 8.07
CA LYS A 42 4.45 -10.97 7.14
C LYS A 42 3.26 -10.05 7.43
N ILE A 43 2.82 -10.00 8.70
CA ILE A 43 1.72 -9.13 9.14
C ILE A 43 2.05 -7.66 8.86
N LEU A 44 3.29 -7.23 9.13
CA LEU A 44 3.73 -5.86 8.84
C LEU A 44 3.66 -5.53 7.34
N ALA A 45 4.10 -6.44 6.49
CA ALA A 45 4.05 -6.26 5.02
C ALA A 45 2.61 -6.25 4.49
N GLU A 46 1.72 -7.11 5.03
CA GLU A 46 0.29 -7.13 4.71
C GLU A 46 -0.39 -5.81 5.12
N ASN A 47 -0.13 -5.33 6.33
CA ASN A 47 -0.64 -4.03 6.79
C ASN A 47 -0.14 -2.88 5.91
N GLN A 48 1.14 -2.88 5.52
CA GLN A 48 1.68 -1.87 4.62
C GLN A 48 1.00 -1.90 3.25
N LYS A 49 0.66 -3.08 2.73
CA LYS A 49 -0.10 -3.21 1.48
C LYS A 49 -1.50 -2.60 1.61
N HIS A 50 -2.19 -2.85 2.72
CA HIS A 50 -3.49 -2.24 3.00
C HIS A 50 -3.39 -0.71 3.12
N PHE A 51 -2.37 -0.18 3.79
CA PHE A 51 -2.15 1.27 3.86
C PHE A 51 -1.99 1.91 2.48
N VAL A 52 -1.30 1.26 1.54
CA VAL A 52 -1.17 1.76 0.17
C VAL A 52 -2.54 1.82 -0.54
N GLU A 53 -3.43 0.86 -0.28
CA GLU A 53 -4.81 0.88 -0.78
C GLU A 53 -5.63 2.02 -0.22
N GLU A 54 -5.59 2.19 1.09
CA GLU A 54 -6.31 3.24 1.78
C GLU A 54 -5.83 4.62 1.36
N PHE A 55 -4.52 4.79 1.13
CA PHE A 55 -3.96 6.04 0.65
C PHE A 55 -4.45 6.42 -0.76
N GLU A 56 -4.58 5.44 -1.66
CA GLU A 56 -5.18 5.67 -2.99
C GLU A 56 -6.66 6.07 -2.89
N HIS A 57 -7.41 5.49 -1.96
CA HIS A 57 -8.79 5.92 -1.68
C HIS A 57 -8.84 7.34 -1.15
N LEU A 58 -7.95 7.69 -0.22
CA LEU A 58 -7.86 9.04 0.33
C LEU A 58 -7.53 10.07 -0.75
N LYS A 59 -6.60 9.76 -1.64
CA LYS A 59 -6.25 10.62 -2.79
C LYS A 59 -7.48 10.89 -3.67
N LYS A 60 -8.25 9.87 -4.01
CA LYS A 60 -9.49 10.02 -4.79
C LYS A 60 -10.53 10.87 -4.06
N ALA A 61 -10.67 10.68 -2.75
CA ALA A 61 -11.58 11.49 -1.94
C ALA A 61 -11.17 12.97 -1.95
N LEU A 62 -9.88 13.26 -1.85
CA LEU A 62 -9.34 14.62 -1.99
C LEU A 62 -9.62 15.20 -3.37
N ASP A 63 -9.37 14.44 -4.45
CA ASP A 63 -9.67 14.89 -5.82
C ASP A 63 -11.15 15.27 -5.98
N LEU A 64 -12.07 14.46 -5.43
CA LEU A 64 -13.51 14.75 -5.46
C LEU A 64 -13.90 15.98 -4.64
N LEU A 65 -13.34 16.12 -3.43
CA LEU A 65 -13.56 17.30 -2.59
C LEU A 65 -13.07 18.57 -3.29
N THR A 66 -11.89 18.51 -3.91
CA THR A 66 -11.33 19.63 -4.68
C THR A 66 -12.25 20.01 -5.85
N ILE A 67 -12.80 19.05 -6.59
CA ILE A 67 -13.78 19.31 -7.66
C ILE A 67 -15.02 20.02 -7.09
N GLN A 68 -15.52 19.60 -5.94
CA GLN A 68 -16.68 20.23 -5.31
C GLN A 68 -16.38 21.67 -4.90
N VAL A 69 -15.21 21.93 -4.30
CA VAL A 69 -14.76 23.28 -3.94
C VAL A 69 -14.70 24.20 -5.16
N PHE A 70 -14.11 23.75 -6.26
CA PHE A 70 -14.05 24.53 -7.50
C PHE A 70 -15.44 24.82 -8.10
N LYS A 71 -16.36 23.85 -8.06
CA LYS A 71 -17.75 24.07 -8.51
C LYS A 71 -18.46 25.11 -7.68
N MET A 72 -18.27 25.09 -6.35
CA MET A 72 -18.86 26.09 -5.46
C MET A 72 -18.33 27.49 -5.72
N ASP A 73 -17.02 27.62 -5.95
CA ASP A 73 -16.39 28.90 -6.29
C ASP A 73 -16.91 29.47 -7.62
N GLN A 74 -17.01 28.62 -8.65
CA GLN A 74 -17.59 29.00 -9.95
C GLN A 74 -19.08 29.37 -9.86
N SER A 75 -19.85 28.74 -8.98
CA SER A 75 -21.27 29.07 -8.79
C SER A 75 -21.52 30.41 -8.07
N ARG A 76 -20.47 31.00 -7.49
CA ARG A 76 -20.52 32.30 -6.79
C ARG A 76 -20.09 33.49 -7.67
N GLN A 77 -19.56 33.25 -8.87
CA GLN A 77 -19.27 34.26 -9.89
C GLN A 77 -20.43 34.37 -10.88
#